data_AF-A0A7D9EE93-F1
#
_entry.id   AF-A0A7D9EE93-F1
#
_cell.length_a   1.000
_cell.length_b   1.000
_cell.length_c   1.000
_cell.angle_alpha   90.00
_cell.angle_beta   90.00
_cell.angle_gamma   90.00
#
_symmetry.space_group_name_H-M   'P 1'
#
loop_
_entity.id
_entity.type
_entity.pdbx_description
1 polymer ?
#
loop_
_entity_poly.entity_id
_entity_poly.type
_entity_poly.pdbx_seq_one_letter_code
_entity_poly.pdbx_strand_id
1 'polypeptide(L)'
;NRTIFAGSSCNDLVTTSLASTTIISGHFDKRIRFWDSRSDTSSTEIGLQGRVTSLSISPDRNTLLAATRGDTLKLINLRMNQVSGTLSADGLKIATDCTRACFSPDGTYVACGSQDGSIFIWDTSTMKTEKVLKSHGAAVVTCAWHPDGSALVSCDRNKQVVVWSSLI
;
A
#
# COMPACT_ATOMS: atom_id res chain seq x y z
N ASN A 1 -21.28 7.34 -21.26
CA ASN A 1 -20.72 6.36 -20.31
C ASN A 1 -19.66 5.56 -21.05
N ARG A 2 -18.41 5.57 -20.60
CA ARG A 2 -17.26 4.94 -21.29
C ARG A 2 -16.78 3.75 -20.45
N THR A 3 -16.54 2.61 -21.10
CA THR A 3 -15.98 1.40 -20.46
C THR A 3 -14.59 1.13 -21.01
N ILE A 4 -13.60 1.00 -20.12
CA ILE A 4 -12.22 0.64 -20.47
C ILE A 4 -11.91 -0.68 -19.76
N PHE A 5 -11.48 -1.68 -20.52
CA PHE A 5 -11.07 -2.97 -19.95
C PHE A 5 -9.59 -2.90 -19.56
N ALA A 6 -9.31 -3.17 -18.28
CA ALA A 6 -7.95 -3.10 -17.76
C ALA A 6 -7.04 -4.29 -18.16
N GLY A 7 -7.59 -5.33 -18.80
CA GLY A 7 -6.85 -6.51 -19.22
C GLY A 7 -6.44 -7.47 -18.07
N SER A 8 -6.80 -7.16 -16.83
CA SER A 8 -6.55 -7.97 -15.64
C SER A 8 -7.55 -7.67 -14.53
N SER A 9 -7.62 -8.52 -13.51
CA SER A 9 -8.38 -8.25 -12.29
C SER A 9 -7.70 -7.12 -11.50
N CYS A 10 -8.40 -5.99 -11.41
CA CYS A 10 -8.04 -4.89 -10.52
C CYS A 10 -8.38 -5.27 -9.08
N ASN A 11 -7.41 -5.17 -8.17
CA ASN A 11 -7.61 -5.49 -6.75
C ASN A 11 -7.77 -4.26 -5.87
N ASP A 12 -7.13 -3.15 -6.26
CA ASP A 12 -7.24 -1.88 -5.55
C ASP A 12 -7.05 -0.70 -6.50
N LEU A 13 -7.60 0.47 -6.15
CA LEU A 13 -7.47 1.69 -6.94
C LEU A 13 -7.48 2.94 -6.05
N VAL A 14 -6.81 3.99 -6.53
CA VAL A 14 -6.74 5.30 -5.88
C VAL A 14 -6.81 6.42 -6.92
N THR A 15 -7.12 7.64 -6.48
CA THR A 15 -7.19 8.83 -7.35
C THR A 15 -6.34 9.96 -6.79
N THR A 16 -5.60 10.68 -7.64
CA THR A 16 -4.57 11.64 -7.19
C THR A 16 -5.00 13.11 -7.17
N SER A 17 -6.10 13.52 -7.82
CA SER A 17 -6.49 14.94 -7.91
C SER A 17 -7.85 15.25 -7.29
N LEU A 18 -8.02 16.50 -6.83
CA LEU A 18 -9.30 17.07 -6.40
C LEU A 18 -10.35 17.08 -7.54
N ALA A 19 -9.88 17.02 -8.79
CA ALA A 19 -10.71 16.88 -9.97
C ALA A 19 -10.87 15.42 -10.44
N SER A 20 -10.33 14.44 -9.69
CA SER A 20 -10.42 12.99 -9.93
C SER A 20 -10.02 12.53 -11.33
N THR A 21 -9.09 13.23 -11.96
CA THR A 21 -8.80 13.04 -13.40
C THR A 21 -7.94 11.82 -13.67
N THR A 22 -7.09 11.46 -12.70
CA THR A 22 -6.18 10.32 -12.78
C THR A 22 -6.64 9.22 -11.84
N ILE A 23 -6.88 8.04 -12.41
CA ILE A 23 -7.16 6.81 -11.67
C ILE A 23 -5.89 5.97 -11.72
N ILE A 24 -5.48 5.43 -10.58
CA ILE A 24 -4.35 4.49 -10.50
C ILE A 24 -4.91 3.19 -9.99
N SER A 25 -4.60 2.10 -10.67
CA SER A 25 -5.15 0.78 -10.36
C SER A 25 -4.04 -0.26 -10.25
N GLY A 26 -4.16 -1.15 -9.28
CA GLY A 26 -3.23 -2.23 -9.00
C GLY A 26 -3.86 -3.58 -9.34
N HIS A 27 -3.11 -4.44 -10.03
CA HIS A 27 -3.65 -5.62 -10.69
C HIS A 27 -2.97 -6.93 -10.30
N PHE A 28 -3.66 -8.05 -10.55
CA PHE A 28 -3.16 -9.40 -10.33
C PHE A 28 -2.14 -9.88 -11.36
N ASP A 29 -2.06 -9.24 -12.52
CA ASP A 29 -0.97 -9.42 -13.49
C ASP A 29 0.33 -8.69 -13.10
N LYS A 30 0.39 -8.21 -11.84
CA LYS A 30 1.56 -7.54 -11.25
C LYS A 30 1.83 -6.15 -11.83
N ARG A 31 0.83 -5.51 -12.44
CA ARG A 31 0.96 -4.17 -13.01
C ARG A 31 0.24 -3.13 -12.16
N ILE A 32 0.77 -1.91 -12.20
CA ILE A 32 0.03 -0.70 -11.85
C ILE A 32 -0.24 0.06 -13.15
N ARG A 33 -1.47 0.53 -13.30
CA ARG A 33 -1.91 1.28 -14.50
C ARG A 33 -2.44 2.64 -14.11
N PHE A 34 -2.01 3.65 -14.86
CA PHE A 34 -2.36 5.06 -14.68
C PHE A 34 -3.31 5.47 -15.80
N TRP A 35 -4.55 5.81 -15.46
CA TRP A 35 -5.58 6.19 -16.41
C TRP A 35 -5.85 7.67 -16.31
N ASP A 36 -5.89 8.36 -17.44
CA ASP A 36 -6.45 9.71 -17.53
C ASP A 36 -7.89 9.62 -18.04
N SER A 37 -8.85 9.99 -17.20
CA SER A 37 -10.27 10.04 -17.54
C SER A 37 -10.61 11.00 -18.70
N ARG A 38 -9.70 11.92 -19.02
CA ARG A 38 -9.86 12.89 -20.12
C ARG A 38 -9.27 12.40 -21.43
N SER A 39 -8.44 11.35 -21.42
CA SER A 39 -7.71 10.87 -22.60
C SER A 39 -8.21 9.51 -23.08
N ASP A 40 -8.15 9.31 -24.39
CA ASP A 40 -8.38 8.02 -25.05
C ASP A 40 -7.10 7.18 -25.19
N THR A 41 -5.93 7.74 -24.87
CA THR A 41 -4.64 7.05 -24.99
C THR A 41 -4.28 6.19 -23.79
N SER A 42 -3.56 5.10 -24.07
CA SER A 42 -3.21 4.01 -23.16
C SER A 42 -2.50 4.47 -21.89
N SER A 43 -2.85 3.83 -20.79
CA SER A 43 -2.23 4.01 -19.48
C SER A 43 -0.71 3.82 -19.51
N THR A 44 0.05 4.69 -18.84
CA THR A 44 1.40 4.32 -18.41
C THR A 44 1.27 3.12 -17.46
N GLU A 45 2.18 2.15 -17.60
CA GLU A 45 2.18 0.96 -16.73
C GLU A 45 3.52 0.78 -16.03
N ILE A 46 3.46 0.34 -14.78
CA ILE A 46 4.64 -0.07 -14.00
C ILE A 46 4.50 -1.56 -13.70
N GLY A 47 5.51 -2.34 -14.07
CA GLY A 47 5.60 -3.76 -13.72
C GLY A 47 6.22 -3.97 -12.34
N LEU A 48 5.57 -4.78 -11.51
CA LEU A 48 6.05 -5.21 -10.20
C LEU A 48 6.34 -6.72 -10.20
N GLN A 49 7.03 -7.19 -9.16
CA GLN A 49 7.42 -8.60 -9.04
C GLN A 49 6.33 -9.49 -8.38
N GLY A 50 5.22 -8.90 -7.92
CA GLY A 50 4.11 -9.61 -7.28
C GLY A 50 2.75 -8.98 -7.59
N ARG A 51 1.67 -9.73 -7.34
CA ARG A 51 0.29 -9.25 -7.51
C ARG A 51 0.06 -8.09 -6.55
N VAL A 52 -0.58 -7.01 -7.00
CA VAL A 52 -0.86 -5.87 -6.13
C VAL A 52 -1.99 -6.21 -5.18
N THR A 53 -1.76 -6.06 -3.87
CA THR A 53 -2.76 -6.29 -2.83
C THR A 53 -3.39 -5.01 -2.34
N SER A 54 -2.65 -3.89 -2.34
CA SER A 54 -3.20 -2.59 -1.98
C SER A 54 -2.43 -1.43 -2.60
N LEU A 55 -3.10 -0.29 -2.71
CA LEU A 55 -2.55 1.00 -3.09
C LEU A 55 -2.89 2.05 -2.03
N SER A 56 -1.94 2.93 -1.73
CA SER A 56 -2.16 4.10 -0.86
C SER A 56 -1.36 5.28 -1.38
N ILE A 57 -1.92 6.48 -1.37
CA ILE A 57 -1.19 7.70 -1.75
C ILE A 57 -0.65 8.37 -0.49
N SER A 58 0.56 8.89 -0.54
CA SER A 58 1.16 9.68 0.53
C SER A 58 0.34 10.95 0.81
N PRO A 59 0.43 11.52 2.02
CA PRO A 59 -0.26 12.76 2.37
C PRO A 59 0.05 13.92 1.42
N ASP A 60 1.32 14.04 1.01
CA ASP A 60 1.81 15.06 0.07
C ASP A 60 1.44 14.79 -1.41
N ARG A 61 0.76 13.67 -1.70
CA ARG A 61 0.31 13.25 -3.04
C ARG A 61 1.43 13.06 -4.07
N ASN A 62 2.69 12.93 -3.65
CA ASN A 62 3.81 12.70 -4.57
C ASN A 62 4.21 11.24 -4.70
N THR A 63 3.82 10.39 -3.75
CA THR A 63 4.25 8.99 -3.68
C THR A 63 3.04 8.07 -3.61
N LEU A 64 3.07 7.01 -4.41
CA LEU A 64 2.18 5.87 -4.32
C LEU A 64 2.89 4.72 -3.61
N LEU A 65 2.27 4.20 -2.56
CA LEU A 65 2.62 2.94 -1.93
C LEU A 65 1.84 1.81 -2.59
N ALA A 66 2.54 0.74 -2.96
CA ALA A 66 1.92 -0.48 -3.47
C ALA A 66 2.40 -1.70 -2.69
N ALA A 67 1.47 -2.41 -2.06
CA ALA A 67 1.74 -3.71 -1.42
C ALA A 67 1.60 -4.83 -2.44
N THR A 68 2.49 -5.83 -2.36
CA THR A 68 2.50 -6.93 -3.33
C THR A 68 2.59 -8.30 -2.68
N ARG A 69 2.02 -9.32 -3.31
CA ARG A 69 2.25 -10.74 -2.95
C ARG A 69 3.69 -11.22 -3.17
N GLY A 70 4.60 -10.34 -3.58
CA GLY A 70 6.04 -10.59 -3.61
C GLY A 70 6.72 -10.20 -2.30
N ASP A 71 6.00 -10.15 -1.18
CA ASP A 71 6.47 -9.83 0.17
C ASP A 71 7.25 -8.51 0.26
N THR A 72 6.89 -7.54 -0.59
CA THR A 72 7.49 -6.21 -0.62
C THR A 72 6.44 -5.14 -0.84
N LEU A 73 6.77 -3.94 -0.36
CA LEU A 73 6.06 -2.70 -0.67
C LEU A 73 6.91 -1.86 -1.62
N LYS A 74 6.29 -1.23 -2.60
CA LYS A 74 6.95 -0.31 -3.52
C LYS A 74 6.52 1.11 -3.26
N LEU A 75 7.49 2.02 -3.20
CA LEU A 75 7.25 3.46 -3.27
C LEU A 75 7.45 3.88 -4.72
N ILE A 76 6.45 4.55 -5.28
CA ILE A 76 6.42 4.98 -6.67
C ILE A 76 6.24 6.48 -6.71
N ASN A 77 7.20 7.17 -7.33
CA ASN A 77 7.10 8.60 -7.55
C ASN A 77 6.03 8.87 -8.63
N LEU A 78 4.97 9.58 -8.24
CA LEU A 78 3.81 9.85 -9.10
C LEU A 78 4.08 10.87 -10.22
N ARG A 79 5.15 11.67 -10.10
CA ARG A 79 5.56 12.61 -11.14
C ARG A 79 6.33 11.91 -12.25
N MET A 80 7.19 10.97 -11.88
CA MET A 80 8.05 10.24 -12.80
C MET A 80 7.44 8.91 -13.28
N ASN A 81 6.39 8.42 -12.63
CA ASN A 81 5.82 7.08 -12.81
C ASN A 81 6.89 5.99 -12.73
N GLN A 82 7.74 6.07 -11.71
CA GLN A 82 8.85 5.15 -11.48
C GLN A 82 8.92 4.69 -10.03
N VAL A 83 9.33 3.46 -9.83
CA VAL A 83 9.65 2.94 -8.49
C VAL A 83 10.86 3.70 -7.96
N SER A 84 10.67 4.46 -6.88
CA SER A 84 11.72 5.21 -6.19
C SER A 84 12.30 4.44 -5.00
N GLY A 85 11.60 3.41 -4.52
CA GLY A 85 12.04 2.64 -3.36
C GLY A 85 11.30 1.32 -3.18
N THR A 86 11.91 0.41 -2.42
CA THR A 86 11.31 -0.86 -1.99
C THR A 86 11.47 -1.01 -0.49
N LEU A 87 10.36 -1.22 0.23
CA LEU A 87 10.37 -1.60 1.64
C LEU A 87 10.22 -3.12 1.72
N SER A 88 11.10 -3.73 2.49
CA SER A 88 11.13 -5.15 2.78
C SER A 88 11.68 -5.36 4.19
N ALA A 89 11.36 -6.49 4.79
CA ALA A 89 11.91 -6.88 6.07
C ALA A 89 12.04 -8.41 6.11
N ASP A 90 13.04 -8.89 6.85
CA ASP A 90 13.19 -10.32 7.07
C ASP A 90 11.94 -10.87 7.79
N GLY A 91 11.39 -11.97 7.26
CA GLY A 91 10.18 -12.60 7.78
C GLY A 91 8.86 -11.94 7.37
N LEU A 92 8.86 -10.81 6.66
CA LEU A 92 7.61 -10.25 6.11
C LEU A 92 6.99 -11.24 5.13
N LYS A 93 5.71 -11.56 5.35
CA LYS A 93 4.90 -12.38 4.44
C LYS A 93 3.54 -11.74 4.22
N ILE A 94 3.29 -11.25 2.99
CA ILE A 94 2.00 -10.65 2.62
C ILE A 94 1.04 -11.80 2.29
N ALA A 95 0.32 -12.23 3.32
CA ALA A 95 -0.43 -13.50 3.32
C ALA A 95 -1.60 -13.54 2.33
N THR A 96 -2.18 -12.39 1.97
CA THR A 96 -3.50 -12.33 1.33
C THR A 96 -3.61 -11.20 0.32
N ASP A 97 -4.48 -11.37 -0.67
CA ASP A 97 -4.81 -10.30 -1.62
C ASP A 97 -5.64 -9.16 -0.98
N CYS A 98 -6.16 -9.40 0.22
CA CYS A 98 -6.86 -8.42 1.06
C CYS A 98 -5.91 -7.62 1.96
N THR A 99 -4.62 -7.94 2.00
CA THR A 99 -3.69 -7.26 2.90
C THR A 99 -3.50 -5.81 2.47
N ARG A 100 -3.68 -4.88 3.41
CA ARG A 100 -3.56 -3.43 3.19
C ARG A 100 -2.34 -2.86 3.92
N ALA A 101 -1.60 -2.00 3.23
CA ALA A 101 -0.54 -1.17 3.79
C ALA A 101 -0.92 0.31 3.69
N CYS A 102 -0.48 1.12 4.65
CA CYS A 102 -0.85 2.54 4.73
C CYS A 102 0.31 3.43 5.16
N PHE A 103 0.29 4.69 4.71
CA PHE A 103 1.14 5.74 5.25
C PHE A 103 0.59 6.24 6.60
N SER A 104 1.50 6.71 7.46
CA SER A 104 1.13 7.60 8.57
C SER A 104 0.59 8.94 8.03
N PRO A 105 -0.16 9.71 8.83
CA PRO A 105 -0.79 10.95 8.37
C PRO A 105 0.20 12.05 7.96
N ASP A 106 1.41 12.02 8.51
CA ASP A 106 2.53 12.91 8.15
C ASP A 106 3.39 12.34 7.01
N GLY A 107 3.18 11.07 6.62
CA GLY A 107 3.91 10.39 5.57
C GLY A 107 5.27 9.83 6.00
N THR A 108 5.69 10.05 7.25
CA THR A 108 7.00 9.62 7.77
C THR A 108 7.12 8.12 7.78
N TYR A 109 6.04 7.40 8.10
CA TYR A 109 6.04 5.95 8.27
C TYR A 109 5.09 5.25 7.30
N VAL A 110 5.39 3.96 7.05
CA VAL A 110 4.48 3.02 6.40
C VAL A 110 4.27 1.82 7.32
N ALA A 111 3.03 1.36 7.45
CA ALA A 111 2.68 0.14 8.20
C ALA A 111 2.13 -0.94 7.26
N CYS A 112 2.49 -2.20 7.52
CA CYS A 112 1.92 -3.37 6.83
C CYS A 112 1.89 -4.60 7.75
N GLY A 113 0.80 -5.36 7.67
CA GLY A 113 0.64 -6.63 8.37
C GLY A 113 1.33 -7.81 7.68
N SER A 114 1.66 -8.84 8.45
CA SER A 114 2.32 -10.06 8.00
C SER A 114 1.52 -11.33 8.36
N GLN A 115 1.84 -12.43 7.69
CA GLN A 115 1.21 -13.75 7.87
C GLN A 115 1.38 -14.31 9.29
N ASP A 116 2.50 -14.02 9.93
CA ASP A 116 2.87 -14.51 11.26
C ASP A 116 2.22 -13.71 12.40
N GLY A 117 1.36 -12.73 12.09
CA GLY A 117 0.76 -11.84 13.08
C GLY A 117 1.60 -10.60 13.40
N SER A 118 2.78 -10.47 12.80
CA SER A 118 3.60 -9.27 12.97
C SER A 118 3.05 -8.09 12.16
N ILE A 119 3.29 -6.88 12.64
CA ILE A 119 3.10 -5.63 11.90
C ILE A 119 4.45 -4.97 11.77
N PHE A 120 4.83 -4.64 10.56
CA PHE A 120 6.09 -3.96 10.27
C PHE A 120 5.82 -2.47 10.03
N ILE A 121 6.63 -1.63 10.65
CA ILE A 121 6.64 -0.18 10.44
C ILE A 121 7.99 0.19 9.87
N TRP A 122 7.98 0.91 8.74
CA TRP A 122 9.19 1.44 8.12
C TRP A 122 9.20 2.97 8.16
N ASP A 123 10.38 3.54 8.33
CA ASP A 123 10.66 4.94 8.02
C ASP A 123 10.81 5.09 6.49
N THR A 124 10.07 6.03 5.91
CA THR A 124 10.00 6.22 4.45
C THR A 124 11.23 6.92 3.87
N SER A 125 12.01 7.63 4.69
CA SER A 125 13.21 8.34 4.26
C SER A 125 14.43 7.42 4.22
N THR A 126 14.56 6.56 5.24
CA THR A 126 15.68 5.62 5.39
C THR A 126 15.38 4.26 4.78
N MET A 127 14.11 3.96 4.51
CA MET A 127 13.62 2.67 4.00
C MET A 127 13.89 1.49 4.94
N LYS A 128 14.19 1.76 6.21
CA LYS A 128 14.51 0.75 7.23
C LYS A 128 13.27 0.42 8.06
N THR A 129 13.23 -0.83 8.52
CA THR A 129 12.24 -1.26 9.51
C THR A 129 12.55 -0.59 10.84
N GLU A 130 11.65 0.28 11.29
CA GLU A 130 11.76 1.00 12.56
C GLU A 130 11.23 0.16 13.71
N LYS A 131 10.08 -0.50 13.51
CA LYS A 131 9.41 -1.32 14.53
C LYS A 131 8.79 -2.57 13.94
N VAL A 132 8.74 -3.63 14.76
CA VAL A 132 7.99 -4.86 14.51
C VAL A 132 7.09 -5.12 15.70
N LEU A 133 5.78 -4.98 15.51
CA LEU A 133 4.79 -5.15 16.57
C LEU A 133 4.26 -6.57 16.56
N LYS A 134 4.16 -7.20 17.73
CA LYS A 134 3.75 -8.61 17.87
C LYS A 134 2.70 -8.75 18.95
N SER A 135 1.50 -9.18 18.55
CA SER A 135 0.38 -9.48 19.47
C SER A 135 -0.65 -10.39 18.80
N HIS A 136 -0.86 -10.23 17.50
CA HIS A 136 -1.81 -11.06 16.75
C HIS A 136 -1.34 -12.51 16.66
N GLY A 137 -2.28 -13.44 16.86
CA GLY A 137 -2.06 -14.88 16.67
C GLY A 137 -2.36 -15.38 15.26
N ALA A 138 -2.82 -14.51 14.37
CA ALA A 138 -3.15 -14.81 12.98
C ALA A 138 -2.68 -13.70 12.04
N ALA A 139 -2.71 -13.98 10.74
CA ALA A 139 -2.28 -13.03 9.71
C ALA A 139 -2.99 -11.68 9.83
N VAL A 140 -2.22 -10.60 9.92
CA VAL A 140 -2.75 -9.23 9.96
C VAL A 140 -3.20 -8.82 8.56
N VAL A 141 -4.46 -8.46 8.41
CA VAL A 141 -5.07 -8.14 7.10
C VAL A 141 -5.09 -6.64 6.82
N THR A 142 -5.16 -5.79 7.84
CA THR A 142 -5.18 -4.35 7.64
C THR A 142 -4.62 -3.61 8.84
N CYS A 143 -4.18 -2.38 8.58
CA CYS A 143 -3.78 -1.42 9.58
C CYS A 143 -4.26 -0.03 9.16
N ALA A 144 -4.51 0.83 10.14
CA ALA A 144 -4.92 2.21 9.93
C ALA A 144 -4.34 3.10 11.03
N TRP A 145 -3.69 4.19 10.62
CA TRP A 145 -3.21 5.19 11.56
C TRP A 145 -4.36 6.06 12.06
N HIS A 146 -4.28 6.46 13.33
CA HIS A 146 -5.10 7.55 13.83
C HIS A 146 -4.73 8.84 13.07
N PRO A 147 -5.68 9.74 12.74
CA PRO A 147 -5.40 10.93 11.93
C PRO A 147 -4.33 11.89 12.48
N ASP A 148 -4.09 11.89 13.79
CA ASP A 148 -3.02 12.69 14.42
C ASP A 148 -1.67 11.94 14.53
N GLY A 149 -1.60 10.68 14.09
CA GLY A 149 -0.41 9.84 14.14
C GLY A 149 -0.12 9.18 15.50
N SER A 150 -0.89 9.45 16.55
CA SER A 150 -0.62 8.98 17.92
C SER A 150 -0.81 7.47 18.13
N ALA A 151 -1.56 6.82 17.25
CA ALA A 151 -1.87 5.41 17.36
C ALA A 151 -2.01 4.72 16.00
N LEU A 152 -1.90 3.40 16.00
CA LEU A 152 -2.25 2.52 14.91
C LEU A 152 -3.32 1.54 15.39
N VAL A 153 -4.28 1.21 14.54
CA VAL A 153 -5.21 0.10 14.75
C VAL A 153 -4.91 -0.98 13.72
N SER A 154 -4.92 -2.25 14.13
CA SER A 154 -4.76 -3.39 13.25
C SER A 154 -5.84 -4.44 13.47
N CYS A 155 -6.12 -5.23 12.43
CA CYS A 155 -7.05 -6.36 12.50
C CYS A 155 -6.43 -7.59 11.85
N ASP A 156 -6.62 -8.77 12.46
CA ASP A 156 -6.20 -10.06 11.91
C ASP A 156 -7.36 -10.88 11.33
N ARG A 157 -7.02 -12.02 10.72
CA ARG A 157 -8.00 -12.97 10.15
C ARG A 157 -8.94 -13.60 11.17
N ASN A 158 -8.58 -13.60 12.45
CA ASN A 158 -9.42 -14.12 13.53
C ASN A 158 -10.30 -13.02 14.13
N LYS A 159 -10.37 -11.84 13.50
CA LYS A 159 -11.20 -10.70 13.90
C LYS A 159 -10.71 -10.05 15.20
N GLN A 160 -9.47 -10.33 15.62
CA GLN A 160 -8.87 -9.60 16.72
C GLN A 160 -8.48 -8.21 16.22
N VAL A 161 -8.86 -7.18 16.97
CA VAL A 161 -8.46 -5.79 16.74
C VAL A 161 -7.53 -5.37 17.88
N VAL A 162 -6.40 -4.76 17.55
CA VAL A 162 -5.43 -4.23 18.52
C VAL A 162 -5.20 -2.76 18.25
N VAL A 163 -5.23 -1.96 19.31
CA VAL A 163 -4.84 -0.55 19.29
C VAL A 163 -3.43 -0.45 19.86
N TRP A 164 -2.55 0.18 19.10
CA TRP A 164 -1.16 0.40 19.45
C TRP A 164 -0.97 1.89 19.72
N SER A 165 -0.85 2.26 20.99
CA SER A 165 -0.47 3.60 21.42
C SER A 165 1.04 3.69 21.66
N SER A 166 1.60 4.90 21.62
CA SER A 166 3.04 5.13 21.88
C SER A 166 3.96 4.43 20.87
N LEU A 167 3.55 4.45 19.59
CA LEU A 167 4.34 3.91 18.48
C LEU A 167 5.50 4.80 18.05
N ILE A 168 5.66 5.95 18.68
CA ILE A 168 6.72 6.95 18.45
C ILE A 168 7.09 7.54 19.81
#